data_AF-X1QBK0-F1
#
_entry.id   AF-X1QBK0-F1
#
_cell.length_a   1.000
_cell.length_b   1.000
_cell.length_c   1.000
_cell.angle_alpha   90.00
_cell.angle_beta   90.00
_cell.angle_gamma   90.00
#
_symmetry.space_group_name_H-M   'P 1'
#
loop_
_entity.id
_entity.type
_entity.pdbx_description
1 polymer ?
#
loop_
_entity_poly.entity_id
_entity_poly.type
_entity_poly.pdbx_seq_one_letter_code
_entity_poly.pdbx_strand_id
1 'polypeptide(L)'
;NMDSDEEFQSVKQETGIKFMNKEHCYYYRIYSEVVGKIPKAPLSATSPSTGEGWGKLESCPCCGAGTNKSYCRICGFSRPVEEILRFAQNDR
;
A
#
# COMPACT_ATOMS: atom_id res chain seq x y z
N ASN A 1 -24.36 -6.35 13.44
CA ASN A 1 -23.09 -7.09 13.32
C ASN A 1 -22.09 -6.24 12.58
N MET A 2 -20.81 -6.38 12.93
CA MET A 2 -19.65 -5.64 12.40
C MET A 2 -19.31 -6.03 10.94
N ASP A 3 -20.33 -6.36 10.16
CA ASP A 3 -20.32 -7.04 8.87
C ASP A 3 -21.15 -6.31 7.81
N SER A 4 -21.69 -5.13 8.14
CA SER A 4 -22.44 -4.34 7.17
C SER A 4 -21.47 -3.81 6.10
N ASP A 5 -21.86 -3.91 4.84
CA ASP A 5 -21.03 -3.49 3.73
C ASP A 5 -20.75 -1.97 3.80
N GLU A 6 -21.67 -1.20 4.39
CA GLU A 6 -21.54 0.25 4.58
C GLU A 6 -20.38 0.61 5.53
N GLU A 7 -20.25 -0.10 6.65
CA GLU A 7 -19.16 0.12 7.62
C GLU A 7 -17.82 -0.24 6.98
N PHE A 8 -17.76 -1.34 6.24
CA PHE A 8 -16.57 -1.76 5.48
C PHE A 8 -16.15 -0.69 4.44
N GLN A 9 -17.08 -0.17 3.65
CA GLN A 9 -16.76 0.88 2.66
C GLN A 9 -16.29 2.16 3.34
N SER A 10 -16.89 2.54 4.47
CA SER A 10 -16.52 3.74 5.22
C SER A 10 -15.07 3.65 5.73
N VAL A 11 -14.70 2.54 6.36
CA VAL A 11 -13.32 2.30 6.84
C VAL A 11 -12.34 2.25 5.66
N LYS A 12 -12.76 1.70 4.52
CA LYS A 12 -11.91 1.63 3.31
C LYS A 12 -11.59 3.00 2.75
N GLN A 13 -12.57 3.89 2.74
CA GLN A 13 -12.38 5.29 2.33
C GLN A 13 -11.54 6.06 3.34
N GLU A 14 -11.79 5.90 4.64
CA GLU A 14 -11.06 6.61 5.70
C GLU A 14 -9.56 6.25 5.66
N THR A 15 -9.25 4.95 5.63
CA THR A 15 -7.87 4.44 5.65
C THR A 15 -7.14 4.64 4.32
N GLY A 16 -7.86 4.60 3.19
CA GLY A 16 -7.27 4.64 1.85
C GLY A 16 -6.51 3.35 1.48
N ILE A 17 -6.63 2.29 2.27
CA ILE A 17 -5.98 1.01 2.02
C ILE A 17 -6.74 0.26 0.92
N LYS A 18 -6.07 0.02 -0.20
CA LYS A 18 -6.70 -0.61 -1.38
C LYS A 18 -7.00 -2.10 -1.19
N PHE A 19 -6.18 -2.83 -0.43
CA PHE A 19 -6.25 -4.28 -0.23
C PHE A 19 -6.90 -4.70 1.10
N MET A 20 -7.92 -3.96 1.54
CA MET A 20 -8.62 -4.27 2.79
C MET A 20 -9.74 -5.30 2.59
N ASN A 21 -9.97 -6.15 3.59
CA ASN A 21 -11.10 -7.10 3.66
C ASN A 21 -11.87 -6.86 4.98
N LYS A 22 -12.98 -7.58 5.21
CA LYS A 22 -13.80 -7.38 6.43
C LYS A 22 -13.03 -7.67 7.73
N GLU A 23 -12.18 -8.71 7.75
CA GLU A 23 -11.34 -9.01 8.91
C GLU A 23 -10.34 -7.89 9.20
N HIS A 24 -9.73 -7.28 8.17
CA HIS A 24 -8.85 -6.13 8.35
C HIS A 24 -9.58 -4.95 9.01
N CYS A 25 -10.86 -4.71 8.69
CA CYS A 25 -11.65 -3.68 9.37
C CYS A 25 -11.83 -4.00 10.86
N TYR A 26 -12.15 -5.25 11.19
CA TYR A 26 -12.29 -5.70 12.57
C TYR A 26 -11.00 -5.46 13.37
N TYR A 27 -9.85 -5.87 12.83
CA TYR A 27 -8.57 -5.64 13.50
C TYR A 27 -8.18 -4.16 13.56
N TYR A 28 -8.45 -3.39 12.51
CA TYR A 28 -8.16 -1.96 12.48
C TYR A 28 -8.97 -1.20 13.54
N ARG A 29 -10.22 -1.59 13.77
CA ARG A 29 -11.05 -1.01 14.84
C ARG A 29 -10.42 -1.24 16.21
N ILE A 30 -10.11 -2.49 16.54
CA ILE A 30 -9.47 -2.83 17.83
C ILE A 30 -8.16 -2.05 17.99
N TYR A 31 -7.33 -2.02 16.95
CA TYR A 31 -6.08 -1.26 16.96
C TYR A 31 -6.34 0.23 17.22
N SER A 32 -7.34 0.82 16.54
CA SER A 32 -7.67 2.24 16.71
C SER A 32 -8.22 2.59 18.08
N GLU A 33 -8.94 1.66 18.73
CA GLU A 33 -9.45 1.81 20.10
C GLU A 33 -8.33 1.69 21.14
N VAL A 34 -7.38 0.77 20.93
CA VAL A 34 -6.30 0.46 21.90
C VAL A 34 -5.08 1.36 21.74
N VAL A 35 -4.66 1.61 20.49
CA VAL A 35 -3.41 2.30 20.14
C VAL A 35 -3.68 3.71 19.59
N GLY A 36 -4.83 3.91 18.95
CA GLY A 36 -5.17 5.16 18.27
C GLY A 36 -5.10 5.04 16.74
N LYS A 37 -5.52 6.10 16.04
CA LYS A 37 -5.57 6.13 14.57
C LYS A 37 -4.16 6.18 13.98
N ILE A 38 -3.91 5.39 12.94
CA ILE A 38 -2.66 5.43 12.17
C ILE A 38 -2.71 6.68 11.26
N PRO A 39 -1.79 7.64 11.40
CA PRO A 39 -1.76 8.82 10.54
C PRO A 39 -1.42 8.41 9.09
N LYS A 40 -2.03 9.10 8.12
CA LYS A 40 -1.65 8.93 6.70
C LYS A 40 -0.22 9.41 6.51
N ALA A 41 0.61 8.58 5.91
CA ALA A 41 1.95 8.99 5.53
C ALA A 41 1.85 10.12 4.48
N PRO A 42 2.56 11.25 4.65
CA PRO A 42 2.63 12.25 3.59
C PRO A 42 3.27 11.64 2.34
N LEU A 43 2.90 12.12 1.15
CA LEU A 43 3.49 11.64 -0.11
C LEU A 43 5.02 11.87 -0.17
N SER A 44 5.52 12.83 0.61
CA SER A 44 6.94 13.14 0.79
C SER A 44 7.60 12.38 1.95
N ALA A 45 6.89 11.49 2.65
CA ALA A 45 7.44 10.74 3.77
C ALA A 45 8.69 9.99 3.33
N THR A 46 9.79 10.16 4.07
CA THR A 46 10.98 9.34 3.89
C THR A 46 10.79 8.00 4.60
N SER A 47 11.46 6.96 4.12
CA SER A 47 11.53 5.67 4.80
C SER A 47 12.11 5.87 6.21
N PRO A 48 11.44 5.39 7.28
CA PRO A 48 11.96 5.50 8.64
C PRO A 48 13.28 4.75 8.85
N SER A 49 13.59 3.76 8.01
CA SER A 49 14.77 2.91 8.15
C SER A 49 15.99 3.42 7.38
N THR A 50 15.79 4.17 6.29
CA THR A 50 16.90 4.63 5.43
C THR A 50 17.02 6.15 5.37
N GLY A 51 15.99 6.90 5.79
CA GLY A 51 15.97 8.37 5.68
C GLY A 51 15.81 8.88 4.25
N GLU A 52 15.86 8.01 3.24
CA GLU A 52 15.61 8.34 1.84
C GLU A 52 14.10 8.38 1.55
N GLY A 53 13.67 9.22 0.61
CA GLY A 53 12.31 9.13 0.07
C GLY A 53 12.06 7.71 -0.46
N TRP A 54 10.81 7.24 -0.49
CA TRP A 54 10.46 5.93 -1.07
C TRP A 54 10.80 5.81 -2.58
N GLY A 55 11.55 6.75 -3.17
CA GLY A 55 11.74 6.90 -4.60
C GLY A 55 10.42 7.18 -5.32
N LYS A 56 10.44 7.15 -6.65
CA LYS A 56 9.21 7.10 -7.44
C LYS A 56 8.62 5.69 -7.30
N LEU A 57 7.96 5.44 -6.18
CA LEU A 57 7.31 4.17 -5.90
C LEU A 57 6.01 4.13 -6.72
N GLU A 58 6.02 3.44 -7.85
CA GLU A 58 4.78 3.24 -8.59
C GLU A 58 3.83 2.36 -7.76
N SER A 59 2.54 2.67 -7.79
CA SER A 59 1.54 1.79 -7.20
C SER A 59 1.47 0.51 -8.03
N CYS A 60 1.56 -0.64 -7.38
CA CYS A 60 1.29 -1.93 -8.00
C CYS A 60 -0.12 -1.88 -8.63
N PRO A 61 -0.27 -2.18 -9.93
CA PRO A 61 -1.58 -2.12 -10.60
C PRO A 61 -2.54 -3.21 -10.07
N CYS A 62 -2.01 -4.25 -9.44
CA CYS A 62 -2.80 -5.34 -8.87
C CYS A 62 -3.28 -5.03 -7.45
N CYS A 63 -2.37 -4.81 -6.49
CA CYS A 63 -2.73 -4.64 -5.08
C CYS A 63 -2.67 -3.19 -4.58
N GLY A 64 -2.16 -2.26 -5.39
CA GLY A 64 -2.04 -0.84 -5.02
C GLY A 64 -0.93 -0.51 -4.02
N ALA A 65 -0.20 -1.51 -3.52
CA ALA A 65 0.97 -1.30 -2.67
C ALA A 65 2.13 -0.70 -3.47
N GLY A 66 3.11 -0.13 -2.76
CA GLY A 66 4.36 0.29 -3.38
C GLY A 66 5.07 -0.87 -4.10
N THR A 67 5.34 -0.70 -5.39
CA THR A 67 6.11 -1.68 -6.17
C THR A 67 7.52 -1.17 -6.45
N ASN A 68 8.48 -2.09 -6.47
CA ASN A 68 9.76 -1.81 -7.09
C ASN A 68 9.62 -1.92 -8.62
N LYS A 69 10.69 -1.60 -9.36
CA LYS A 69 10.69 -1.57 -10.83
C LYS A 69 10.37 -2.92 -11.50
N SER A 70 10.56 -4.03 -10.80
CA SER A 70 10.47 -5.39 -11.35
C SER A 70 9.25 -6.19 -10.88
N TYR A 71 8.96 -6.19 -9.58
CA TYR A 71 7.88 -6.97 -8.99
C TYR A 71 7.35 -6.36 -7.68
N CYS A 72 6.10 -6.69 -7.37
CA CYS A 72 5.46 -6.30 -6.13
C CYS A 72 5.82 -7.29 -5.02
N ARG A 73 6.43 -6.79 -3.93
CA ARG A 73 6.78 -7.61 -2.76
C ARG A 73 5.56 -8.10 -1.96
N ILE A 74 4.38 -7.54 -2.22
CA ILE A 74 3.14 -7.87 -1.48
C ILE A 74 2.33 -8.96 -2.19
N CYS A 75 2.12 -8.84 -3.51
CA CYS A 75 1.26 -9.77 -4.25
C CYS A 75 1.98 -10.55 -5.36
N GLY A 76 3.28 -10.34 -5.57
CA GLY A 76 4.04 -11.05 -6.60
C GLY A 76 3.82 -10.59 -8.04
N PHE A 77 2.97 -9.58 -8.28
CA PHE A 77 2.80 -9.00 -9.61
C PHE A 77 4.15 -8.53 -10.19
N SER A 78 4.54 -9.04 -11.35
CA SER A 78 5.73 -8.62 -12.08
C SER A 78 5.36 -7.92 -13.37
N ARG A 79 6.13 -6.89 -13.75
CA ARG A 79 6.00 -6.28 -15.08
C ARG A 79 6.53 -7.22 -16.16
N PRO A 80 6.08 -7.07 -17.42
CA PRO A 80 6.69 -7.76 -18.55
C PRO A 80 8.20 -7.51 -18.59
N VAL A 81 8.96 -8.51 -19.04
CA VAL A 81 10.43 -8.46 -19.07
C VAL A 81 10.93 -7.25 -19.87
N GLU A 82 10.21 -6.88 -20.93
CA GLU A 82 10.52 -5.75 -21.80
C GLU A 82 10.47 -4.41 -21.05
N GLU A 83 9.53 -4.24 -20.12
CA GLU A 83 9.48 -3.05 -19.26
C GLU A 83 10.63 -3.02 -18.26
N ILE A 84 10.94 -4.17 -17.65
CA ILE A 84 12.05 -4.30 -16.69
C ILE A 84 13.39 -3.94 -17.34
N LEU A 85 13.63 -4.41 -18.57
CA LEU A 85 14.85 -4.13 -19.33
C LEU A 85 15.00 -2.65 -19.69
N ARG A 86 13.90 -1.95 -20.00
CA ARG A 86 13.92 -0.49 -20.25
C ARG A 86 14.35 0.30 -19.02
N PHE A 87 13.92 -0.11 -17.83
CA PHE A 87 14.35 0.53 -16.59
C PHE A 87 15.85 0.33 -16.33
N ALA A 88 16.38 -0.87 -16.61
CA ALA A 88 17.81 -1.17 -16.43
C ALA A 88 18.73 -0.41 -17.40
N GLN A 89 18.21 0.00 -18.57
CA GLN A 89 18.95 0.79 -19.55
C GLN A 89 18.94 2.30 -19.21
N ASN A 90 17.89 2.81 -18.58
CA ASN A 90 17.74 4.22 -18.23
C ASN A 90 18.41 4.62 -16.90
N ASP A 91 18.81 3.65 -16.07
CA ASP A 91 19.55 3.88 -14.82
C ASP A 91 21.08 3.86 -15.01
N ARG A 92 21.58 3.73 -16.26
CA ARG A 92 22.99 3.71 -16.62
C ARG A 92 23.40 5.03 -17.28
#